data_AF-A0A945E407-F1
#
_entry.id   AF-A0A945E407-F1
#
_cell.length_a   1.000
_cell.length_b   1.000
_cell.length_c   1.000
_cell.angle_alpha   90.00
_cell.angle_beta   90.00
_cell.angle_gamma   90.00
#
_symmetry.space_group_name_H-M   'P 1'
#
loop_
_entity.id
_entity.type
_entity.pdbx_description
1 polymer ?
#
loop_
_entity_poly.entity_id
_entity_poly.type
_entity_poly.pdbx_seq_one_letter_code
_entity_poly.pdbx_strand_id
1 'polypeptide(L)'
;MADFFQNGVIATLHDLGRRSTEDLERELKEWSSETPMSLVIPCLVADLDAPSLERIVRELAAVPYLDEVVIGLDRADASDFDRARSIFSRLPQRHRILWNDGPRLQSIRDELDAHDLSTGVPGKGRNVWFCLGYFLAAGTGRIVALHDADIRDYDRSLPARLLYPMAHPSTRFGFAKGYYHRASRGALDGDRLYGRVTRLFVTPLIRAMAVTFGERDYLDYLDSFRYPLAGECAMTLEVAESLRVPSDWGFEIGVLAEAHRHLPTTRICQVDIADAYDHKHRELS
;
A
#
# COMPACT_ATOMS: atom_id res chain seq x y z
N MET A 1 -21.18 -10.10 -2.43
CA MET A 1 -22.32 -9.16 -2.33
C MET A 1 -21.70 -7.80 -2.14
N ALA A 2 -21.91 -6.86 -3.07
CA ALA A 2 -21.30 -5.54 -2.97
C ALA A 2 -21.84 -4.80 -1.74
N ASP A 3 -20.94 -4.32 -0.87
CA ASP A 3 -21.30 -3.43 0.23
C ASP A 3 -21.67 -2.07 -0.36
N PHE A 4 -22.94 -1.65 -0.28
CA PHE A 4 -23.40 -0.34 -0.76
C PHE A 4 -23.45 0.72 0.37
N PHE A 5 -22.88 0.43 1.53
CA PHE A 5 -22.92 1.33 2.68
C PHE A 5 -22.06 2.59 2.43
N GLN A 6 -22.65 3.78 2.44
CA GLN A 6 -21.97 5.06 2.21
C GLN A 6 -22.30 6.09 3.29
N ASN A 7 -22.02 5.79 4.56
CA ASN A 7 -22.30 6.68 5.69
C ASN A 7 -21.03 7.27 6.34
N GLY A 8 -19.90 7.30 5.61
CA GLY A 8 -18.63 7.84 6.10
C GLY A 8 -18.31 9.23 5.56
N VAL A 9 -17.30 9.88 6.13
CA VAL A 9 -16.83 11.22 5.71
C VAL A 9 -15.88 11.19 4.51
N ILE A 10 -15.52 9.99 4.03
CA ILE A 10 -14.67 9.75 2.85
C ILE A 10 -15.45 9.05 1.73
N ALA A 11 -15.01 9.24 0.48
CA ALA A 11 -15.62 8.55 -0.65
C ALA A 11 -15.31 7.05 -0.63
N THR A 12 -16.30 6.21 -0.97
CA THR A 12 -16.13 4.76 -1.14
C THR A 12 -16.38 4.39 -2.59
N LEU A 13 -15.35 3.86 -3.25
CA LEU A 13 -15.39 3.47 -4.66
C LEU A 13 -15.54 1.95 -4.74
N HIS A 14 -16.74 1.51 -5.14
CA HIS A 14 -17.11 0.10 -5.22
C HIS A 14 -16.76 -0.48 -6.59
N ASP A 15 -16.35 -1.74 -6.62
CA ASP A 15 -16.37 -2.51 -7.85
C ASP A 15 -17.78 -3.02 -8.13
N LEU A 16 -18.37 -2.55 -9.22
CA LEU A 16 -19.71 -2.95 -9.67
C LEU A 16 -19.67 -4.09 -10.69
N GLY A 17 -18.49 -4.64 -11.00
CA GLY A 17 -18.30 -5.76 -11.92
C GLY A 17 -18.63 -5.46 -13.39
N ARG A 18 -18.77 -4.18 -13.75
CA ARG A 18 -19.18 -3.75 -15.10
C ARG A 18 -18.01 -3.46 -16.03
N ARG A 19 -16.81 -3.31 -15.49
CA ARG A 19 -15.60 -2.95 -16.23
C ARG A 19 -14.57 -4.05 -16.05
N SER A 20 -13.92 -4.43 -17.15
CA SER A 20 -12.81 -5.38 -17.09
C SER A 20 -11.55 -4.70 -16.55
N THR A 21 -10.59 -5.50 -16.08
CA THR A 21 -9.28 -4.99 -15.69
C THR A 21 -8.60 -4.31 -16.88
N GLU A 22 -8.65 -4.92 -18.06
CA GLU A 22 -8.12 -4.39 -19.32
C GLU A 22 -8.67 -3.02 -19.68
N ASP A 23 -9.95 -2.74 -19.37
CA ASP A 23 -10.52 -1.41 -19.58
C ASP A 23 -9.87 -0.35 -18.70
N LEU A 24 -9.62 -0.68 -17.42
CA LEU A 24 -8.92 0.22 -16.51
C LEU A 24 -7.46 0.41 -16.94
N GLU A 25 -6.77 -0.68 -17.31
CA GLU A 25 -5.36 -0.62 -17.72
C GLU A 25 -5.14 0.18 -19.00
N ARG A 26 -6.08 0.12 -19.96
CA ARG A 26 -6.02 0.90 -21.19
C ARG A 26 -6.07 2.41 -20.88
N GLU A 27 -7.02 2.84 -20.05
CA GLU A 27 -7.17 4.24 -19.66
C GLU A 27 -5.99 4.72 -18.79
N LEU A 28 -5.56 3.90 -17.83
CA LEU A 28 -4.34 4.16 -17.05
C LEU A 28 -3.12 4.31 -17.96
N LYS A 29 -3.01 3.48 -19.01
CA LYS A 29 -1.91 3.57 -19.97
C LYS A 29 -1.95 4.89 -20.74
N GLU A 30 -3.12 5.34 -21.16
CA GLU A 30 -3.30 6.65 -21.80
C GLU A 30 -2.82 7.80 -20.88
N TRP A 31 -3.17 7.75 -19.59
CA TRP A 31 -2.79 8.80 -18.63
C TRP A 31 -1.35 8.72 -18.12
N SER A 32 -0.70 7.56 -18.19
CA SER A 32 0.67 7.34 -17.66
C SER A 32 1.71 8.32 -18.21
N SER A 33 1.52 8.84 -19.43
CA SER A 33 2.42 9.83 -20.03
C SER A 33 2.40 11.20 -19.32
N GLU A 34 1.24 11.63 -18.83
CA GLU A 34 1.07 12.90 -18.10
C GLU A 34 1.18 12.70 -16.59
N THR A 35 0.74 11.53 -16.12
CA THR A 35 0.72 11.15 -14.71
C THR A 35 1.50 9.84 -14.50
N PRO A 36 2.84 9.86 -14.54
CA PRO A 36 3.66 8.69 -14.29
C PRO A 36 3.33 8.00 -12.95
N MET A 37 3.18 6.68 -12.99
CA MET A 37 2.73 5.86 -11.87
C MET A 37 3.83 4.92 -11.39
N SER A 38 4.08 4.93 -10.08
CA SER A 38 5.04 4.04 -9.44
C SER A 38 4.36 3.09 -8.46
N LEU A 39 4.95 1.91 -8.27
CA LEU A 39 4.54 0.95 -7.26
C LEU A 39 5.69 0.64 -6.31
N VAL A 40 5.45 0.76 -5.01
CA VAL A 40 6.37 0.38 -3.94
C VAL A 40 5.96 -0.98 -3.39
N ILE A 41 6.94 -1.88 -3.24
CA ILE A 41 6.78 -3.20 -2.63
C ILE A 41 7.85 -3.34 -1.53
N PRO A 42 7.50 -3.11 -0.25
CA PRO A 42 8.39 -3.39 0.86
C PRO A 42 8.43 -4.91 1.13
N CYS A 43 9.61 -5.51 1.05
CA CYS A 43 9.85 -6.93 1.22
C CYS A 43 10.88 -7.20 2.32
N LEU A 44 10.71 -8.31 3.03
CA LEU A 44 11.78 -8.96 3.78
C LEU A 44 12.50 -9.98 2.87
N VAL A 45 13.75 -10.31 3.20
CA VAL A 45 14.46 -11.43 2.56
C VAL A 45 13.63 -12.73 2.57
N ALA A 46 12.87 -12.97 3.64
CA ALA A 46 12.04 -14.16 3.78
C ALA A 46 10.87 -14.22 2.77
N ASP A 47 10.50 -13.08 2.18
CA ASP A 47 9.46 -13.01 1.16
C ASP A 47 10.00 -13.39 -0.23
N LEU A 48 11.33 -13.36 -0.44
CA LEU A 48 11.96 -13.71 -1.72
C LEU A 48 11.69 -15.17 -2.14
N ASP A 49 11.52 -16.05 -1.16
CA ASP A 49 11.26 -17.48 -1.36
C ASP A 49 9.75 -17.81 -1.35
N ALA A 50 8.89 -16.81 -1.12
CA ALA A 50 7.46 -17.03 -0.99
C ALA A 50 6.79 -17.17 -2.37
N PRO A 51 5.86 -18.15 -2.56
CA PRO A 51 5.07 -18.27 -3.78
C PRO A 51 4.24 -17.01 -4.10
N SER A 52 3.88 -16.22 -3.08
CA SER A 52 3.20 -14.93 -3.26
C SER A 52 4.04 -13.95 -4.07
N LEU A 53 5.35 -13.83 -3.77
CA LEU A 53 6.21 -12.89 -4.50
C LEU A 53 6.40 -13.32 -5.95
N GLU A 54 6.55 -14.61 -6.20
CA GLU A 54 6.64 -15.15 -7.57
C GLU A 54 5.39 -14.78 -8.39
N ARG A 55 4.20 -14.92 -7.79
CA ARG A 55 2.95 -14.49 -8.40
C ARG A 55 2.91 -12.99 -8.62
N ILE A 56 3.28 -12.18 -7.63
CA ILE A 56 3.33 -10.71 -7.74
C ILE A 56 4.20 -10.30 -8.93
N VAL A 57 5.42 -10.83 -9.04
CA VAL A 57 6.34 -10.50 -10.15
C VAL A 57 5.75 -10.88 -11.50
N ARG A 58 5.11 -12.06 -11.60
CA ARG A 58 4.44 -12.50 -12.83
C ARG A 58 3.30 -11.58 -13.24
N GLU A 59 2.40 -11.23 -12.32
CA GLU A 59 1.27 -10.34 -12.61
C GLU A 59 1.75 -8.93 -12.96
N LEU A 60 2.73 -8.40 -12.22
CA LEU A 60 3.31 -7.09 -12.49
C LEU A 60 4.02 -7.04 -13.84
N ALA A 61 4.65 -8.11 -14.29
CA ALA A 61 5.27 -8.15 -15.62
C ALA A 61 4.25 -7.91 -16.75
N ALA A 62 2.96 -8.16 -16.52
CA ALA A 62 1.90 -7.90 -17.48
C ALA A 62 1.29 -6.49 -17.36
N VAL A 63 1.67 -5.68 -16.36
CA VAL A 63 1.08 -4.35 -16.11
C VAL A 63 1.69 -3.28 -17.05
N PRO A 64 0.91 -2.69 -17.97
CA PRO A 64 1.48 -1.84 -19.03
C PRO A 64 1.69 -0.37 -18.64
N TYR A 65 1.02 0.11 -17.58
CA TYR A 65 0.94 1.53 -17.23
C TYR A 65 1.87 1.96 -16.08
N LEU A 66 2.58 1.03 -15.44
CA LEU A 66 3.54 1.35 -14.39
C LEU A 66 4.87 1.78 -15.03
N ASP A 67 5.35 2.96 -14.64
CA ASP A 67 6.62 3.52 -15.09
C ASP A 67 7.79 2.98 -14.26
N GLU A 68 7.57 2.79 -12.95
CA GLU A 68 8.61 2.28 -12.04
C GLU A 68 8.05 1.37 -10.94
N VAL A 69 8.79 0.29 -10.64
CA VAL A 69 8.58 -0.54 -9.44
C VAL A 69 9.76 -0.36 -8.49
N VAL A 70 9.49 0.10 -7.28
CA VAL A 70 10.47 0.33 -6.22
C VAL A 70 10.34 -0.78 -5.18
N ILE A 71 11.37 -1.58 -5.01
CA ILE A 71 11.42 -2.69 -4.06
C ILE A 71 12.29 -2.28 -2.89
N GLY A 72 11.73 -2.27 -1.68
CA GLY A 72 12.52 -2.05 -0.47
C GLY A 72 12.85 -3.37 0.22
N LEU A 73 14.12 -3.76 0.21
CA LEU A 73 14.58 -5.06 0.72
C LEU A 73 15.23 -4.91 2.10
N ASP A 74 14.58 -5.48 3.10
CA ASP A 74 15.05 -5.56 4.49
C ASP A 74 15.62 -6.94 4.84
N ARG A 75 16.53 -6.93 5.82
CA ARG A 75 17.21 -8.08 6.44
C ARG A 75 17.95 -8.98 5.46
N ALA A 76 18.49 -8.40 4.40
CA ALA A 76 19.23 -9.10 3.36
C ALA A 76 20.75 -8.90 3.52
N ASP A 77 21.53 -9.90 3.10
CA ASP A 77 22.95 -9.75 2.83
C ASP A 77 23.22 -9.52 1.33
N ALA A 78 24.50 -9.53 0.92
CA ALA A 78 24.89 -9.32 -0.48
C ALA A 78 24.39 -10.43 -1.43
N SER A 79 24.41 -11.68 -0.96
CA SER A 79 23.93 -12.84 -1.73
C SER A 79 22.41 -12.76 -1.92
N ASP A 80 21.69 -12.39 -0.86
CA ASP A 80 20.26 -12.13 -0.90
C ASP A 80 19.89 -10.98 -1.83
N PHE A 81 20.69 -9.91 -1.83
CA PHE A 81 20.51 -8.79 -2.76
C PHE A 81 20.70 -9.21 -4.22
N ASP A 82 21.71 -10.00 -4.53
CA ASP A 82 21.91 -10.52 -5.89
C ASP A 82 20.79 -11.48 -6.31
N ARG A 83 20.26 -12.28 -5.38
CA ARG A 83 19.06 -13.10 -5.59
C ARG A 83 17.84 -12.22 -5.90
N ALA A 84 17.60 -11.16 -5.12
CA ALA A 84 16.53 -10.21 -5.39
C ALA A 84 16.68 -9.56 -6.77
N ARG A 85 17.90 -9.17 -7.18
CA ARG A 85 18.17 -8.65 -8.53
C ARG A 85 17.76 -9.64 -9.62
N SER A 86 18.08 -10.92 -9.45
CA SER A 86 17.68 -11.96 -10.41
C SER A 86 16.16 -12.17 -10.45
N ILE A 87 15.47 -12.04 -9.32
CA ILE A 87 14.01 -12.17 -9.23
C ILE A 87 13.34 -11.01 -9.96
N PHE A 88 13.72 -9.77 -9.66
CA PHE A 88 13.05 -8.58 -10.19
C PHE A 88 13.51 -8.18 -11.59
N SER A 89 14.61 -8.73 -12.12
CA SER A 89 15.02 -8.53 -13.52
C SER A 89 13.99 -9.02 -14.55
N ARG A 90 12.99 -9.81 -14.11
CA ARG A 90 11.87 -10.27 -14.92
C ARG A 90 10.83 -9.18 -15.18
N LEU A 91 10.84 -8.10 -14.41
CA LEU A 91 9.95 -6.95 -14.63
C LEU A 91 10.42 -6.17 -15.85
N PRO A 92 9.56 -5.98 -16.88
CA PRO A 92 9.88 -5.17 -18.05
C PRO A 92 9.91 -3.67 -17.75
N GLN A 93 9.25 -3.23 -16.67
CA GLN A 93 9.28 -1.84 -16.21
C GLN A 93 10.66 -1.49 -15.64
N ARG A 94 10.96 -0.19 -15.56
CA ARG A 94 12.07 0.28 -14.73
C ARG A 94 11.82 -0.20 -13.31
N HIS A 95 12.83 -0.81 -12.70
CA HIS A 95 12.74 -1.23 -11.31
C HIS A 95 14.00 -0.89 -10.54
N ARG A 96 13.85 -0.65 -9.24
CA ARG A 96 14.95 -0.36 -8.32
C ARG A 96 14.78 -1.15 -7.05
N ILE A 97 15.88 -1.74 -6.59
CA ILE A 97 15.92 -2.45 -5.32
C ILE A 97 16.75 -1.61 -4.34
N LEU A 98 16.10 -1.17 -3.28
CA LEU A 98 16.67 -0.45 -2.16
C LEU A 98 17.05 -1.48 -1.11
N TRP A 99 18.34 -1.82 -1.06
CA TRP A 99 18.86 -2.71 -0.01
C TRP A 99 19.09 -1.89 1.27
N ASN A 100 18.11 -1.92 2.18
CA ASN A 100 18.09 -1.05 3.37
C ASN A 100 19.23 -1.36 4.33
N ASP A 101 19.65 -2.62 4.40
CA ASP A 101 20.82 -3.06 5.17
C ASP A 101 22.11 -3.06 4.34
N GLY A 102 22.06 -2.56 3.10
CA GLY A 102 23.23 -2.46 2.23
C GLY A 102 24.12 -1.26 2.58
N PRO A 103 25.43 -1.30 2.26
CA PRO A 103 26.37 -0.24 2.62
C PRO A 103 25.94 1.17 2.18
N ARG A 104 25.27 1.28 1.02
CA ARG A 104 24.83 2.56 0.47
C ARG A 104 23.71 3.20 1.28
N LEU A 105 22.67 2.43 1.66
CA LEU A 105 21.58 2.98 2.46
C LEU A 105 21.95 3.12 3.94
N GLN A 106 22.85 2.27 4.45
CA GLN A 106 23.45 2.50 5.77
C GLN A 106 24.20 3.84 5.80
N SER A 107 25.02 4.14 4.79
CA SER A 107 25.73 5.43 4.72
C SER A 107 24.78 6.64 4.69
N ILE A 108 23.66 6.55 3.96
CA ILE A 108 22.65 7.63 3.94
C ILE A 108 21.98 7.76 5.32
N ARG A 109 21.65 6.63 5.95
CA ARG A 109 21.07 6.64 7.31
C ARG A 109 22.03 7.27 8.31
N ASP A 110 23.31 6.91 8.27
CA ASP A 110 24.31 7.43 9.20
C ASP A 110 24.51 8.95 8.99
N GLU A 111 24.42 9.44 7.74
CA GLU A 111 24.41 10.88 7.43
C GLU A 111 23.16 11.58 7.99
N LEU A 112 21.97 10.99 7.81
CA LEU A 112 20.73 11.52 8.37
C LEU A 112 20.78 11.59 9.91
N ASP A 113 21.26 10.53 10.55
CA ASP A 113 21.42 10.47 12.01
C ASP A 113 22.43 11.51 12.51
N ALA A 114 23.51 11.78 11.75
CA ALA A 114 24.47 12.85 12.06
C ALA A 114 23.87 14.26 11.95
N HIS A 115 22.73 14.41 11.28
CA HIS A 115 21.96 15.64 11.15
C HIS A 115 20.69 15.67 12.02
N ASP A 116 20.60 14.79 13.02
CA ASP A 116 19.43 14.65 13.92
C ASP A 116 18.12 14.29 13.19
N LEU A 117 18.22 13.70 11.99
CA LEU A 117 17.08 13.25 11.18
C LEU A 117 16.90 11.74 11.33
N SER A 118 16.43 11.29 12.49
CA SER A 118 16.23 9.86 12.74
C SER A 118 15.18 9.25 11.79
N THR A 119 15.54 8.13 11.17
CA THR A 119 14.63 7.29 10.36
C THR A 119 13.86 6.26 11.20
N GLY A 120 14.01 6.31 12.53
CA GLY A 120 13.31 5.47 13.48
C GLY A 120 13.75 3.99 13.49
N VAL A 121 12.92 3.16 14.12
CA VAL A 121 13.25 1.74 14.35
C VAL A 121 13.16 0.90 13.06
N PRO A 122 13.96 -0.17 12.92
CA PRO A 122 13.81 -1.12 11.83
C PRO A 122 12.40 -1.71 11.74
N GLY A 123 11.79 -1.63 10.56
CA GLY A 123 10.45 -2.16 10.30
C GLY A 123 9.88 -1.69 8.97
N LYS A 124 8.66 -2.15 8.67
CA LYS A 124 7.93 -1.80 7.44
C LYS A 124 7.84 -0.28 7.23
N GLY A 125 7.57 0.47 8.30
CA GLY A 125 7.51 1.93 8.24
C GLY A 125 8.80 2.58 7.74
N ARG A 126 9.96 2.18 8.29
CA ARG A 126 11.27 2.68 7.83
C ARG A 126 11.60 2.25 6.40
N ASN A 127 11.24 1.03 6.02
CA ASN A 127 11.41 0.53 4.66
C ASN A 127 10.62 1.40 3.66
N VAL A 128 9.34 1.61 3.95
CA VAL A 128 8.49 2.51 3.15
C VAL A 128 9.04 3.93 3.13
N TRP A 129 9.55 4.46 4.25
CA TRP A 129 10.16 5.80 4.30
C TRP A 129 11.31 5.94 3.29
N PHE A 130 12.22 4.96 3.22
CA PHE A 130 13.31 4.98 2.22
C PHE A 130 12.79 4.85 0.79
N CYS A 131 11.78 4.01 0.55
CA CYS A 131 11.15 3.85 -0.75
C CYS A 131 10.48 5.15 -1.23
N LEU A 132 9.74 5.83 -0.35
CA LEU A 132 9.14 7.13 -0.64
C LEU A 132 10.23 8.19 -0.84
N GLY A 133 11.27 8.21 0.00
CA GLY A 133 12.42 9.10 -0.17
C GLY A 133 13.10 8.94 -1.54
N TYR A 134 13.30 7.70 -1.99
CA TYR A 134 13.78 7.43 -3.34
C TYR A 134 12.79 7.88 -4.42
N PHE A 135 11.50 7.59 -4.28
CA PHE A 135 10.46 8.01 -5.23
C PHE A 135 10.46 9.54 -5.41
N LEU A 136 10.55 10.29 -4.31
CA LEU A 136 10.66 11.75 -4.32
C LEU A 136 11.97 12.21 -4.99
N ALA A 137 13.10 11.62 -4.59
CA ALA A 137 14.42 12.00 -5.11
C ALA A 137 14.61 11.63 -6.60
N ALA A 138 13.96 10.57 -7.08
CA ALA A 138 14.00 10.16 -8.48
C ALA A 138 13.34 11.18 -9.40
N GLY A 139 12.33 11.92 -8.91
CA GLY A 139 11.67 13.01 -9.63
C GLY A 139 10.90 12.59 -10.88
N THR A 140 10.67 11.30 -11.09
CA THR A 140 10.02 10.75 -12.29
C THR A 140 8.55 10.41 -12.08
N GLY A 141 8.11 10.14 -10.85
CA GLY A 141 6.74 9.73 -10.54
C GLY A 141 5.82 10.89 -10.16
N ARG A 142 4.51 10.71 -10.38
CA ARG A 142 3.44 11.62 -9.93
C ARG A 142 2.50 10.99 -8.93
N ILE A 143 2.33 9.67 -9.00
CA ILE A 143 1.54 8.88 -8.07
C ILE A 143 2.37 7.67 -7.64
N VAL A 144 2.27 7.30 -6.37
CA VAL A 144 2.86 6.09 -5.82
C VAL A 144 1.80 5.24 -5.15
N ALA A 145 1.73 3.96 -5.51
CA ALA A 145 0.99 2.93 -4.78
C ALA A 145 1.94 2.10 -3.91
N LEU A 146 1.42 1.53 -2.83
CA LEU A 146 2.14 0.62 -1.93
C LEU A 146 1.34 -0.68 -1.87
N HIS A 147 1.98 -1.82 -2.10
CA HIS A 147 1.40 -3.15 -1.90
C HIS A 147 2.31 -4.02 -1.06
N ASP A 148 1.72 -4.87 -0.22
CA ASP A 148 2.48 -5.85 0.56
C ASP A 148 3.09 -6.95 -0.34
N ALA A 149 4.24 -7.49 0.06
CA ALA A 149 4.96 -8.55 -0.66
C ALA A 149 4.37 -9.96 -0.42
N ASP A 150 3.41 -10.10 0.49
CA ASP A 150 2.87 -11.39 0.95
C ASP A 150 1.41 -11.65 0.54
N ILE A 151 0.93 -10.89 -0.46
CA ILE A 151 -0.40 -11.05 -1.05
C ILE A 151 -0.42 -12.34 -1.88
N ARG A 152 -1.17 -13.35 -1.42
CA ARG A 152 -1.18 -14.69 -2.03
C ARG A 152 -2.01 -14.75 -3.30
N ASP A 153 -3.08 -13.97 -3.35
CA ASP A 153 -3.98 -13.87 -4.48
C ASP A 153 -3.79 -12.59 -5.28
N TYR A 154 -2.52 -12.17 -5.43
CA TYR A 154 -2.21 -10.99 -6.23
C TYR A 154 -2.69 -11.15 -7.66
N ASP A 155 -3.29 -10.08 -8.18
CA ASP A 155 -3.87 -9.95 -9.50
C ASP A 155 -3.64 -8.52 -9.98
N ARG A 156 -3.40 -8.32 -11.28
CA ARG A 156 -3.13 -6.99 -11.85
C ARG A 156 -4.29 -5.99 -11.70
N SER A 157 -5.50 -6.46 -11.37
CA SER A 157 -6.61 -5.59 -10.98
C SER A 157 -6.37 -4.82 -9.68
N LEU A 158 -5.57 -5.33 -8.73
CA LEU A 158 -5.28 -4.61 -7.48
C LEU A 158 -4.63 -3.24 -7.76
N PRO A 159 -3.46 -3.17 -8.44
CA PRO A 159 -2.84 -1.88 -8.72
C PRO A 159 -3.70 -1.04 -9.66
N ALA A 160 -4.39 -1.66 -10.62
CA ALA A 160 -5.22 -0.92 -11.56
C ALA A 160 -6.35 -0.18 -10.83
N ARG A 161 -7.11 -0.89 -9.98
CA ARG A 161 -8.21 -0.30 -9.21
C ARG A 161 -7.72 0.76 -8.24
N LEU A 162 -6.61 0.51 -7.55
CA LEU A 162 -6.08 1.44 -6.54
C LEU A 162 -5.53 2.73 -7.17
N LEU A 163 -4.86 2.64 -8.32
CA LEU A 163 -4.29 3.79 -9.02
C LEU A 163 -5.32 4.55 -9.87
N TYR A 164 -6.39 3.89 -10.34
CA TYR A 164 -7.39 4.52 -11.19
C TYR A 164 -7.97 5.83 -10.65
N PRO A 165 -8.52 5.92 -9.42
CA PRO A 165 -9.05 7.18 -8.91
C PRO A 165 -7.98 8.24 -8.64
N MET A 166 -6.71 7.84 -8.57
CA MET A 166 -5.58 8.74 -8.39
C MET A 166 -5.14 9.36 -9.72
N ALA A 167 -5.15 8.58 -10.79
CA ALA A 167 -4.69 8.99 -12.12
C ALA A 167 -5.80 9.62 -12.98
N HIS A 168 -7.07 9.38 -12.65
CA HIS A 168 -8.19 9.84 -13.47
C HIS A 168 -8.25 11.39 -13.56
N PRO A 169 -8.26 12.01 -14.76
CA PRO A 169 -8.12 13.47 -14.93
C PRO A 169 -9.20 14.31 -14.22
N SER A 170 -10.41 13.77 -14.09
CA SER A 170 -11.53 14.46 -13.45
C SER A 170 -11.62 14.25 -11.94
N THR A 171 -10.86 13.32 -11.36
CA THR A 171 -10.85 13.10 -9.91
C THR A 171 -9.80 14.00 -9.27
N ARG A 172 -9.99 14.31 -7.98
CA ARG A 172 -9.06 15.16 -7.21
C ARG A 172 -8.56 14.47 -5.93
N PHE A 173 -8.60 13.14 -5.92
CA PHE A 173 -8.13 12.38 -4.76
C PHE A 173 -6.62 12.57 -4.59
N GLY A 174 -6.21 12.88 -3.36
CA GLY A 174 -4.81 12.91 -2.94
C GLY A 174 -4.36 11.59 -2.32
N PHE A 175 -5.31 10.81 -1.78
CA PHE A 175 -5.04 9.55 -1.12
C PHE A 175 -6.17 8.54 -1.34
N ALA A 176 -5.80 7.29 -1.62
CA ALA A 176 -6.71 6.16 -1.76
C ALA A 176 -6.24 5.00 -0.86
N LYS A 177 -7.17 4.40 -0.11
CA LYS A 177 -6.94 3.20 0.70
C LYS A 177 -7.62 1.99 0.08
N GLY A 178 -6.91 0.88 -0.09
CA GLY A 178 -7.53 -0.38 -0.50
C GLY A 178 -8.42 -0.95 0.60
N TYR A 179 -9.57 -1.48 0.22
CA TYR A 179 -10.37 -2.35 1.07
C TYR A 179 -10.81 -3.59 0.30
N TYR A 180 -11.09 -4.66 1.03
CA TYR A 180 -11.40 -5.99 0.49
C TYR A 180 -11.98 -6.88 1.59
N HIS A 181 -12.81 -7.86 1.25
CA HIS A 181 -13.25 -8.83 2.25
C HIS A 181 -12.20 -9.94 2.41
N ARG A 182 -11.77 -10.17 3.65
CA ARG A 182 -10.73 -11.16 3.97
C ARG A 182 -11.33 -12.51 4.31
N ALA A 183 -11.28 -13.45 3.37
CA ALA A 183 -11.72 -14.82 3.56
C ALA A 183 -10.81 -15.81 2.83
N SER A 184 -10.44 -16.93 3.46
CA SER A 184 -9.81 -18.05 2.74
C SER A 184 -10.91 -18.97 2.24
N ARG A 185 -10.98 -19.19 0.92
CA ARG A 185 -11.82 -20.24 0.35
C ARG A 185 -11.12 -21.59 0.49
N GLY A 186 -11.80 -22.57 1.08
CA GLY A 186 -11.33 -23.96 1.08
C GLY A 186 -10.16 -24.30 2.01
N ALA A 187 -10.04 -23.67 3.17
CA ALA A 187 -9.21 -24.25 4.23
C ALA A 187 -9.78 -25.62 4.65
N LEU A 188 -8.96 -26.54 5.15
CA LEU A 188 -9.36 -27.89 5.59
C LEU A 188 -10.51 -27.87 6.63
N ASP A 189 -10.74 -26.73 7.28
CA ASP A 189 -11.81 -26.48 8.27
C ASP A 189 -12.96 -25.56 7.75
N GLY A 190 -13.09 -25.36 6.43
CA GLY A 190 -14.11 -24.51 5.80
C GLY A 190 -13.67 -23.04 5.58
N ASP A 191 -14.59 -22.22 5.06
CA ASP A 191 -14.34 -20.80 4.80
C ASP A 191 -14.09 -20.05 6.12
N ARG A 192 -12.93 -19.39 6.24
CA ARG A 192 -12.55 -18.62 7.43
C ARG A 192 -12.44 -17.14 7.13
N LEU A 193 -13.03 -16.31 8.01
CA LEU A 193 -12.91 -14.86 7.97
C LEU A 193 -11.66 -14.40 8.72
N TYR A 194 -10.90 -13.48 8.13
CA TYR A 194 -9.72 -12.87 8.75
C TYR A 194 -9.97 -11.40 9.14
N GLY A 195 -8.90 -10.67 9.47
CA GLY A 195 -8.97 -9.29 9.94
C GLY A 195 -9.38 -9.15 11.41
N ARG A 196 -9.03 -10.12 12.26
CA ARG A 196 -9.35 -10.15 13.69
C ARG A 196 -9.00 -8.84 14.41
N VAL A 197 -7.80 -8.31 14.19
CA VAL A 197 -7.35 -7.05 14.83
C VAL A 197 -8.25 -5.88 14.43
N THR A 198 -8.56 -5.72 13.14
CA THR A 198 -9.47 -4.68 12.66
C THR A 198 -10.87 -4.85 13.26
N ARG A 199 -11.45 -6.05 13.13
CA ARG A 199 -12.86 -6.32 13.46
C ARG A 199 -13.15 -6.39 14.95
N LEU A 200 -12.24 -6.95 15.74
CA LEU A 200 -12.45 -7.28 17.15
C LEU A 200 -11.76 -6.30 18.10
N PHE A 201 -10.83 -5.47 17.60
CA PHE A 201 -10.10 -4.52 18.43
C PHE A 201 -10.19 -3.09 17.89
N VAL A 202 -9.68 -2.80 16.69
CA VAL A 202 -9.56 -1.42 16.20
C VAL A 202 -10.92 -0.74 16.01
N THR A 203 -11.86 -1.35 15.26
CA THR A 203 -13.19 -0.75 15.07
C THR A 203 -13.95 -0.60 16.40
N PRO A 204 -14.04 -1.63 17.26
CA PRO A 204 -14.63 -1.46 18.59
C PRO A 204 -13.95 -0.38 19.46
N LEU A 205 -12.62 -0.28 19.41
CA LEU A 205 -11.86 0.72 20.16
C LEU A 205 -12.17 2.14 19.67
N ILE A 206 -12.17 2.39 18.35
CA ILE A 206 -12.53 3.69 17.77
C ILE A 206 -13.93 4.10 18.22
N ARG A 207 -14.90 3.19 18.14
CA ARG A 207 -16.29 3.46 18.56
C ARG A 207 -16.41 3.69 20.06
N ALA A 208 -15.69 2.91 20.88
CA ALA A 208 -15.66 3.11 22.32
C ALA A 208 -15.05 4.48 22.70
N MET A 209 -14.00 4.90 22.00
CA MET A 209 -13.42 6.23 22.16
C MET A 209 -14.41 7.33 21.77
N ALA A 210 -15.18 7.16 20.68
CA ALA A 210 -16.20 8.12 20.28
C ALA A 210 -17.32 8.24 21.33
N VAL A 211 -17.76 7.12 21.92
CA VAL A 211 -18.73 7.13 23.04
C VAL A 211 -18.16 7.82 24.28
N THR A 212 -16.87 7.60 24.58
CA THR A 212 -16.24 8.08 25.82
C THR A 212 -15.86 9.56 25.75
N PHE A 213 -15.33 10.01 24.61
CA PHE A 213 -14.76 11.35 24.42
C PHE A 213 -15.63 12.29 23.59
N GLY A 214 -16.81 11.80 23.15
CA GLY A 214 -17.72 12.46 22.23
C GLY A 214 -17.34 12.26 20.77
N GLU A 215 -18.25 12.68 19.87
CA GLU A 215 -18.00 12.71 18.42
C GLU A 215 -16.82 13.64 18.11
N ARG A 216 -15.91 13.16 17.26
CA ARG A 216 -14.70 13.86 16.84
C ARG A 216 -14.45 13.56 15.38
N ASP A 217 -14.20 14.59 14.58
CA ASP A 217 -13.95 14.47 13.14
C ASP A 217 -12.92 13.38 12.80
N TYR A 218 -11.85 13.28 13.60
CA TYR A 218 -10.80 12.27 13.39
C TYR A 218 -11.28 10.83 13.70
N LEU A 219 -12.13 10.64 14.72
CA LEU A 219 -12.66 9.32 15.03
C LEU A 219 -13.69 8.88 13.98
N ASP A 220 -14.52 9.82 13.51
CA ASP A 220 -15.49 9.56 12.42
C ASP A 220 -14.76 9.26 11.10
N TYR A 221 -13.66 9.96 10.84
CA TYR A 221 -12.74 9.67 9.74
C TYR A 221 -12.18 8.25 9.82
N LEU A 222 -11.65 7.83 10.97
CA LEU A 222 -11.11 6.49 11.14
C LEU A 222 -12.20 5.40 11.03
N ASP A 223 -13.39 5.61 11.62
CA ASP A 223 -14.51 4.65 11.53
C ASP A 223 -15.08 4.53 10.11
N SER A 224 -14.85 5.53 9.25
CA SER A 224 -15.29 5.51 7.85
C SER A 224 -14.55 4.47 6.99
N PHE A 225 -13.32 4.08 7.36
CA PHE A 225 -12.57 3.06 6.65
C PHE A 225 -13.06 1.66 7.00
N ARG A 226 -13.29 0.82 5.98
CA ARG A 226 -13.63 -0.59 6.17
C ARG A 226 -12.45 -1.39 6.72
N TYR A 227 -11.26 -1.11 6.22
CA TYR A 227 -10.02 -1.78 6.60
C TYR A 227 -8.91 -0.73 6.83
N PRO A 228 -8.94 0.01 7.95
CA PRO A 228 -7.93 1.05 8.23
C PRO A 228 -6.50 0.51 8.32
N LEU A 229 -6.36 -0.79 8.65
CA LEU A 229 -5.08 -1.50 8.72
C LEU A 229 -4.67 -2.21 7.41
N ALA A 230 -5.34 -1.97 6.28
CA ALA A 230 -4.86 -2.51 5.00
C ALA A 230 -3.47 -1.93 4.66
N GLY A 231 -2.56 -2.73 4.10
CA GLY A 231 -1.25 -2.23 3.64
C GLY A 231 -1.38 -1.39 2.37
N GLU A 232 -2.41 -1.69 1.57
CA GLU A 232 -2.59 -1.20 0.22
C GLU A 232 -3.10 0.24 0.23
N CYS A 233 -2.31 1.17 -0.29
CA CYS A 233 -2.72 2.55 -0.47
C CYS A 233 -2.02 3.19 -1.67
N ALA A 234 -2.59 4.26 -2.20
CA ALA A 234 -1.97 5.09 -3.21
C ALA A 234 -2.11 6.57 -2.86
N MET A 235 -1.15 7.37 -3.31
CA MET A 235 -1.07 8.78 -2.98
C MET A 235 -0.39 9.56 -4.10
N THR A 236 -0.73 10.85 -4.19
CA THR A 236 -0.02 11.76 -5.09
C THR A 236 1.36 12.10 -4.55
N LEU A 237 2.21 12.65 -5.43
CA LEU A 237 3.50 13.22 -5.07
C LEU A 237 3.39 14.22 -3.90
N GLU A 238 2.44 15.16 -3.98
CA GLU A 238 2.16 16.17 -2.94
C GLU A 238 1.92 15.52 -1.57
N VAL A 239 1.15 14.43 -1.54
CA VAL A 239 0.86 13.72 -0.30
C VAL A 239 2.10 13.00 0.19
N ALA A 240 2.80 12.27 -0.68
CA ALA A 240 4.05 11.59 -0.33
C ALA A 240 5.11 12.54 0.26
N GLU A 241 5.22 13.77 -0.25
CA GLU A 241 6.12 14.82 0.28
C GLU A 241 5.73 15.29 1.70
N SER A 242 4.44 15.29 2.01
CA SER A 242 3.91 15.75 3.30
C SER A 242 3.88 14.67 4.40
N LEU A 243 4.01 13.39 4.03
CA LEU A 243 3.84 12.28 4.96
C LEU A 243 4.99 12.18 5.96
N ARG A 244 4.66 12.30 7.26
CA ARG A 244 5.54 11.87 8.35
C ARG A 244 5.34 10.38 8.59
N VAL A 245 6.07 9.55 7.86
CA VAL A 245 5.92 8.09 7.94
C VAL A 245 6.34 7.59 9.33
N PRO A 246 5.43 6.98 10.11
CA PRO A 246 5.82 6.31 11.35
C PRO A 246 6.71 5.11 11.02
N SER A 247 7.82 4.95 11.74
CA SER A 247 8.79 3.87 11.48
C SER A 247 8.32 2.48 11.94
N ASP A 248 7.27 2.41 12.76
CA ASP A 248 6.84 1.21 13.50
C ASP A 248 5.58 0.53 12.91
N TRP A 249 5.01 -0.42 13.67
CA TRP A 249 3.77 -1.14 13.34
C TRP A 249 2.52 -0.26 13.31
N GLY A 250 2.62 1.01 13.74
CA GLY A 250 1.57 2.00 13.62
C GLY A 250 1.49 2.63 12.23
N PHE A 251 2.31 2.18 11.27
CA PHE A 251 2.40 2.72 9.91
C PHE A 251 1.02 2.95 9.28
N GLU A 252 0.14 1.96 9.24
CA GLU A 252 -1.14 2.07 8.53
C GLU A 252 -2.05 3.15 9.14
N ILE A 253 -2.16 3.21 10.47
CA ILE A 253 -2.96 4.26 11.15
C ILE A 253 -2.28 5.62 11.08
N GLY A 254 -0.96 5.67 11.20
CA GLY A 254 -0.22 6.92 11.11
C GLY A 254 -0.30 7.54 9.72
N VAL A 255 -0.25 6.74 8.65
CA VAL A 255 -0.50 7.24 7.28
C VAL A 255 -1.90 7.83 7.15
N LEU A 256 -2.93 7.20 7.74
CA LEU A 256 -4.28 7.78 7.77
C LEU A 256 -4.33 9.08 8.57
N ALA A 257 -3.61 9.15 9.70
CA ALA A 257 -3.50 10.37 10.50
C ALA A 257 -2.82 11.52 9.73
N GLU A 258 -1.74 11.23 9.01
CA GLU A 258 -1.05 12.20 8.17
C GLU A 258 -1.91 12.63 6.98
N ALA A 259 -2.62 11.70 6.32
CA ALA A 259 -3.54 12.03 5.24
C ALA A 259 -4.67 12.95 5.72
N HIS A 260 -5.28 12.67 6.88
CA HIS A 260 -6.29 13.53 7.49
C HIS A 260 -5.77 14.92 7.87
N ARG A 261 -4.50 15.01 8.29
CA ARG A 261 -3.89 16.30 8.66
C ARG A 261 -3.66 17.21 7.45
N HIS A 262 -3.34 16.64 6.30
CA HIS A 262 -2.90 17.39 5.12
C HIS A 262 -3.97 17.50 4.02
N LEU A 263 -5.01 16.67 4.05
CA LEU A 263 -6.06 16.65 3.04
C LEU A 263 -7.45 16.84 3.67
N PRO A 264 -8.34 17.60 3.02
CA PRO A 264 -9.76 17.50 3.34
C PRO A 264 -10.26 16.09 3.01
N THR A 265 -11.23 15.59 3.78
CA THR A 265 -11.77 14.23 3.59
C THR A 265 -12.37 14.00 2.20
N THR A 266 -12.80 15.06 1.50
CA THR A 266 -13.26 15.01 0.10
C THR A 266 -12.16 14.66 -0.91
N ARG A 267 -10.89 14.81 -0.55
CA ARG A 267 -9.72 14.34 -1.34
C ARG A 267 -9.22 12.96 -0.89
N ILE A 268 -9.96 12.27 -0.02
CA ILE A 268 -9.61 10.93 0.48
C ILE A 268 -10.69 9.94 0.05
N CYS A 269 -10.28 8.80 -0.47
CA CYS A 269 -11.19 7.70 -0.77
C CYS A 269 -10.68 6.36 -0.27
N GLN A 270 -11.60 5.39 -0.25
CA GLN A 270 -11.28 3.97 -0.17
C GLN A 270 -11.82 3.25 -1.41
N VAL A 271 -11.11 2.22 -1.85
CA VAL A 271 -11.37 1.53 -3.13
C VAL A 271 -11.50 0.04 -2.90
N ASP A 272 -12.52 -0.56 -3.50
CA ASP A 272 -12.70 -2.01 -3.54
C ASP A 272 -11.67 -2.64 -4.48
N ILE A 273 -10.57 -3.15 -3.94
CA ILE A 273 -9.45 -3.61 -4.78
C ILE A 273 -9.47 -5.12 -5.03
N ALA A 274 -10.27 -5.90 -4.29
CA ALA A 274 -10.32 -7.35 -4.46
C ALA A 274 -11.63 -7.96 -3.94
N ASP A 275 -12.14 -8.94 -4.68
CA ASP A 275 -13.17 -9.85 -4.20
C ASP A 275 -12.60 -10.75 -3.09
N ALA A 276 -11.80 -11.77 -3.42
CA ALA A 276 -11.15 -12.60 -2.40
C ALA A 276 -9.73 -12.09 -2.13
N TYR A 277 -9.46 -11.61 -0.91
CA TYR A 277 -8.12 -11.19 -0.51
C TYR A 277 -7.55 -12.10 0.58
N ASP A 278 -6.48 -12.82 0.22
CA ASP A 278 -5.74 -13.69 1.12
C ASP A 278 -4.24 -13.32 1.23
N HIS A 279 -3.71 -13.34 2.46
CA HIS A 279 -2.32 -12.98 2.78
C HIS A 279 -1.75 -13.90 3.86
N LYS A 280 -0.48 -13.76 4.24
CA LYS A 280 0.12 -14.61 5.29
C LYS A 280 -0.59 -14.44 6.65
N HIS A 281 -0.97 -15.54 7.30
CA HIS A 281 -1.61 -15.51 8.62
C HIS A 281 -0.61 -15.82 9.73
N ARG A 282 -0.81 -15.17 10.89
CA ARG A 282 -0.11 -15.50 12.13
C ARG A 282 -1.04 -16.24 13.09
N GLU A 283 -0.49 -17.26 13.75
CA GLU A 283 -1.16 -17.95 14.85
C GLU A 283 -1.42 -16.99 16.02
N LEU A 284 -2.39 -17.33 16.86
CA LEU A 284 -2.62 -16.58 18.09
C LEU A 284 -1.47 -16.89 19.05
N SER A 285 -0.77 -15.86 19.52
CA SER A 285 0.25 -15.96 20.57
C SER A 285 -0.36 -16.24 21.93
#